data_AF-A0A926QMZ7-F1
#
_entry.id   AF-A0A926QMZ7-F1
#
_cell.length_a   1.000
_cell.length_b   1.000
_cell.length_c   1.000
_cell.angle_alpha   90.00
_cell.angle_beta   90.00
_cell.angle_gamma   90.00
#
_symmetry.space_group_name_H-M   'P 1'
#
loop_
_entity.id
_entity.type
_entity.pdbx_description
1 polymer ?
#
loop_
_entity_poly.entity_id
_entity_poly.type
_entity_poly.pdbx_seq_one_letter_code
_entity_poly.pdbx_strand_id
1 'polypeptide(L)'
;MTTPKHELVNRRCDKYAVINGWDYKVIYPKQIPDKILRNIKSLHGALKRRKWFDEWIPIVEMRLRYMGKIAIIDLAKSFSTQISPLFILPVIYHLIAKGIFTTNIYQDIDEYSEISMGSLLEQIDRFVLEEGDNDEAE
;
A
#
# COMPACT_ATOMS: atom_id res chain seq x y z
N MET A 1 -18.38 7.62 -18.41
CA MET A 1 -19.03 8.84 -18.90
C MET A 1 -18.90 9.87 -17.81
N THR A 2 -18.20 10.96 -18.10
CA THR A 2 -18.01 12.11 -17.21
C THR A 2 -19.31 12.90 -17.22
N THR A 3 -19.84 13.26 -16.05
CA THR A 3 -21.06 14.08 -15.98
C THR A 3 -20.69 15.56 -16.13
N PRO A 4 -21.63 16.45 -16.56
CA PRO A 4 -21.37 17.89 -16.66
C PRO A 4 -20.84 18.51 -15.36
N LYS A 5 -21.26 17.95 -14.21
CA LYS A 5 -20.76 18.35 -12.90
C LYS A 5 -19.28 18.00 -12.71
N HIS A 6 -18.86 16.81 -13.13
CA HIS A 6 -17.45 16.38 -13.03
C HIS A 6 -16.54 17.22 -13.91
N GLU A 7 -16.98 17.58 -15.12
CA GLU A 7 -16.23 18.45 -16.02
C GLU A 7 -16.00 19.84 -15.43
N LEU A 8 -17.04 20.42 -14.79
CA LEU A 8 -16.92 21.70 -14.10
C LEU A 8 -15.94 21.65 -12.93
N VAL A 9 -15.97 20.56 -12.14
CA VAL A 9 -15.04 20.36 -11.02
C VAL A 9 -13.62 20.22 -11.55
N ASN A 10 -13.39 19.33 -12.52
CA ASN A 10 -12.07 19.10 -13.10
C ASN A 10 -11.48 20.40 -13.67
N ARG A 11 -12.28 21.20 -14.39
CA ARG A 11 -11.84 22.50 -14.92
C ARG A 11 -11.47 23.51 -13.82
N ARG A 12 -12.14 23.48 -12.67
CA ARG A 12 -11.81 24.36 -11.54
C ARG A 12 -10.53 23.90 -10.83
N CYS A 13 -10.38 22.59 -10.63
CA CYS A 13 -9.17 22.01 -10.06
C CYS A 13 -7.95 22.25 -10.95
N ASP A 14 -8.09 22.05 -12.26
CA ASP A 14 -7.06 22.32 -13.27
C ASP A 14 -6.59 23.78 -13.23
N LYS A 15 -7.52 24.74 -13.30
CA LYS A 15 -7.19 26.16 -13.15
C LYS A 15 -6.46 26.49 -11.86
N TYR A 16 -6.87 25.88 -10.75
CA TYR A 16 -6.22 26.09 -9.47
C TYR A 16 -4.80 25.51 -9.47
N ALA A 17 -4.60 24.33 -10.04
CA ALA A 17 -3.28 23.71 -10.18
C ALA A 17 -2.34 24.58 -11.02
N VAL A 18 -2.79 25.06 -12.19
CA VAL A 18 -1.99 25.94 -13.06
C VAL A 18 -1.56 27.22 -12.35
N ILE A 19 -2.45 27.86 -11.56
CA ILE A 19 -2.10 29.07 -10.78
C ILE A 19 -0.99 28.80 -9.78
N ASN A 20 -0.92 27.60 -9.22
CA ASN A 20 0.09 27.20 -8.25
C ASN A 20 1.32 26.51 -8.89
N GLY A 21 1.38 26.41 -10.21
CA GLY A 21 2.44 25.69 -10.92
C GLY A 21 2.42 24.17 -10.71
N TRP A 22 1.26 23.59 -10.45
CA TRP A 22 1.08 22.14 -10.29
C TRP A 22 0.48 21.51 -11.55
N ASP A 23 0.83 20.25 -11.81
CA ASP A 23 0.15 19.43 -12.81
C ASP A 23 -1.13 18.80 -12.21
N TYR A 24 -2.21 18.79 -13.00
CA TYR A 24 -3.48 18.23 -12.59
C TYR A 24 -3.86 17.05 -13.47
N LYS A 25 -3.95 15.88 -12.85
CA LYS A 25 -4.36 14.65 -13.53
C LYS A 25 -5.51 13.97 -12.81
N VAL A 26 -6.55 13.64 -13.56
CA VAL A 26 -7.70 12.88 -13.07
C VAL A 26 -7.43 11.40 -13.27
N ILE A 27 -7.38 10.65 -12.17
CA ILE A 27 -7.22 9.19 -12.20
C ILE A 27 -8.61 8.54 -12.09
N TYR A 28 -9.01 7.83 -13.14
CA TYR A 28 -10.25 7.06 -13.14
C TYR A 28 -9.99 5.61 -12.73
N PRO A 29 -10.90 4.95 -11.97
CA PRO A 29 -10.71 3.55 -11.57
C PRO A 29 -10.46 2.58 -12.74
N LYS A 30 -10.99 2.88 -13.93
CA LYS A 30 -10.77 2.08 -15.16
C LYS A 30 -9.35 2.15 -15.70
N GLN A 31 -8.55 3.12 -15.26
CA GLN A 31 -7.15 3.28 -15.64
C GLN A 31 -6.21 2.57 -14.67
N ILE A 32 -6.72 2.08 -13.52
CA ILE A 32 -5.92 1.37 -12.53
C ILE A 32 -5.66 -0.05 -13.04
N PRO A 33 -4.41 -0.54 -13.02
CA PRO A 33 -4.08 -1.91 -13.37
C PRO A 33 -4.91 -2.95 -12.60
N ASP A 34 -5.36 -4.01 -13.28
CA ASP A 34 -6.25 -5.02 -12.71
C ASP A 34 -5.70 -5.70 -11.45
N LYS A 35 -4.38 -5.90 -11.38
CA LYS A 35 -3.70 -6.46 -10.19
C LYS A 35 -3.84 -5.54 -8.99
N ILE A 36 -3.59 -4.24 -9.17
CA ILE A 36 -3.76 -3.24 -8.11
C ILE A 36 -5.22 -3.21 -7.65
N LEU A 37 -6.18 -3.24 -8.59
CA LEU A 37 -7.60 -3.25 -8.23
C LEU A 37 -8.00 -4.52 -7.45
N ARG A 38 -7.46 -5.70 -7.81
CA ARG A 38 -7.65 -6.95 -7.07
C ARG A 38 -7.07 -6.86 -5.66
N ASN A 39 -5.83 -6.38 -5.54
CA ASN A 39 -5.18 -6.18 -4.24
C ASN A 39 -5.97 -5.22 -3.34
N ILE A 40 -6.45 -4.10 -3.87
CA ILE A 40 -7.30 -3.15 -3.13
C ILE A 40 -8.56 -3.85 -2.61
N LYS A 41 -9.24 -4.63 -3.46
CA LYS A 41 -10.45 -5.36 -3.05
C LYS A 41 -10.16 -6.38 -1.94
N SER A 42 -9.07 -7.14 -2.07
CA SER A 42 -8.65 -8.13 -1.07
C SER A 42 -8.27 -7.46 0.26
N LEU A 43 -7.44 -6.41 0.23
CA LEU A 43 -6.97 -5.68 1.41
C LEU A 43 -8.09 -4.88 2.08
N HIS A 44 -9.09 -4.42 1.33
CA HIS A 44 -10.24 -3.71 1.90
C HIS A 44 -10.96 -4.57 2.97
N GLY A 45 -11.09 -5.87 2.73
CA GLY A 45 -11.65 -6.80 3.72
C GLY A 45 -10.78 -6.94 4.97
N ALA A 46 -9.46 -6.79 4.84
CA ALA A 46 -8.50 -6.88 5.94
C ALA A 46 -8.49 -5.62 6.84
N LEU A 47 -9.11 -4.50 6.43
CA LEU A 47 -9.24 -3.30 7.27
C LEU A 47 -10.10 -3.53 8.52
N LYS A 48 -10.96 -4.57 8.52
CA LYS A 48 -11.81 -4.89 9.67
C LYS A 48 -10.98 -5.44 10.83
N ARG A 49 -10.77 -4.60 11.84
CA ARG A 49 -10.08 -4.94 13.09
C ARG A 49 -10.84 -6.01 13.88
N ARG A 50 -10.11 -6.93 14.51
CA ARG A 50 -10.64 -7.93 15.45
C ARG A 50 -10.11 -7.66 16.86
N LYS A 51 -10.84 -8.11 17.88
CA LYS A 51 -10.52 -7.80 19.30
C LYS A 51 -9.09 -8.18 19.70
N TRP A 52 -8.59 -9.31 19.22
CA TRP A 52 -7.26 -9.81 19.56
C TRP A 52 -6.11 -9.14 18.79
N PHE A 53 -6.39 -8.25 17.82
CA PHE A 53 -5.31 -7.62 17.05
C PHE A 53 -4.42 -6.74 17.94
N ASP A 54 -5.00 -6.12 18.97
CA ASP A 54 -4.35 -5.13 19.81
C ASP A 54 -3.17 -5.71 20.59
N GLU A 55 -3.28 -6.99 20.95
CA GLU A 55 -2.22 -7.75 21.61
C GLU A 55 -1.09 -8.10 20.65
N TRP A 56 -1.43 -8.47 19.40
CA TRP A 56 -0.45 -9.03 18.45
C TRP A 56 0.21 -8.00 17.54
N ILE A 57 -0.47 -6.91 17.18
CA ILE A 57 0.09 -5.84 16.34
C ILE A 57 1.48 -5.38 16.80
N PRO A 58 1.69 -4.96 18.05
CA PRO A 58 3.01 -4.45 18.46
C PRO A 58 4.11 -5.53 18.36
N ILE A 59 3.76 -6.79 18.63
CA ILE A 59 4.71 -7.91 18.58
C ILE A 59 5.06 -8.27 17.12
N VAL A 60 4.06 -8.26 16.24
CA VAL A 60 4.23 -8.52 14.80
C VAL A 60 5.07 -7.42 14.14
N GLU A 61 4.81 -6.16 14.45
CA GLU A 61 5.63 -5.03 13.99
C GLU A 61 7.08 -5.13 14.47
N MET A 62 7.29 -5.37 15.78
CA MET A 62 8.63 -5.49 16.34
C MET A 62 9.41 -6.63 15.66
N ARG A 63 8.75 -7.77 15.40
CA ARG A 63 9.41 -8.90 14.75
C ARG A 63 9.77 -8.61 13.29
N LEU A 64 8.89 -7.94 12.55
CA LEU A 64 9.21 -7.53 11.18
C LEU A 64 10.37 -6.52 11.17
N ARG A 65 10.40 -5.54 12.09
CA ARG A 65 11.54 -4.61 12.23
C ARG A 65 12.87 -5.34 12.40
N TYR A 66 12.89 -6.40 13.22
CA TYR A 66 14.09 -7.20 13.45
C TYR A 66 14.49 -8.07 12.24
N MET A 67 13.51 -8.66 11.55
CA MET A 67 13.74 -9.52 10.39
C MET A 67 14.04 -8.75 9.10
N GLY A 68 13.63 -7.48 9.02
CA GLY A 68 13.75 -6.64 7.83
C GLY A 68 12.70 -6.99 6.77
N LYS A 69 13.15 -7.57 5.66
CA LYS A 69 12.30 -7.96 4.52
C LYS A 69 12.10 -9.48 4.54
N ILE A 70 10.85 -9.94 4.52
CA ILE A 70 10.51 -11.36 4.64
C ILE A 70 9.17 -11.69 3.99
N ALA A 71 8.95 -12.93 3.57
CA ALA A 71 7.65 -13.38 3.09
C ALA A 71 6.59 -13.40 4.21
N ILE A 72 5.34 -13.11 3.87
CA ILE A 72 4.20 -13.10 4.80
C ILE A 72 4.09 -14.42 5.59
N ILE A 73 4.21 -15.55 4.89
CA ILE A 73 4.09 -16.88 5.50
C ILE A 73 5.19 -17.16 6.52
N ASP A 74 6.41 -16.68 6.25
CA ASP A 74 7.56 -16.92 7.13
C ASP A 74 7.48 -16.03 8.37
N LEU A 75 7.02 -14.78 8.22
CA LEU A 75 6.69 -13.95 9.38
C LEU A 75 5.62 -14.62 10.24
N ALA A 76 4.54 -15.14 9.65
CA ALA A 76 3.49 -15.82 10.41
C ALA A 76 4.00 -17.09 11.12
N LYS A 77 4.83 -17.90 10.44
CA LYS A 77 5.45 -19.11 11.00
C LYS A 77 6.40 -18.81 12.15
N SER A 78 7.04 -17.64 12.18
CA SER A 78 7.91 -17.26 13.30
C SER A 78 7.19 -17.22 14.67
N PHE A 79 5.86 -17.15 14.67
CA PHE A 79 5.03 -17.15 15.89
C PHE A 79 4.54 -18.55 16.30
N SER A 80 4.91 -19.61 15.58
CA SER A 80 4.35 -20.96 15.76
C SER A 80 4.50 -21.53 17.16
N THR A 81 5.48 -21.06 17.94
CA THR A 81 5.69 -21.47 19.34
C THR A 81 4.71 -20.81 20.33
N GLN A 82 4.06 -19.73 19.92
CA GLN A 82 3.17 -18.91 20.76
C GLN A 82 1.71 -19.02 20.32
N ILE A 83 1.47 -19.04 19.01
CA ILE A 83 0.12 -19.06 18.43
C ILE A 83 0.15 -19.68 17.03
N SER A 84 -0.97 -20.27 16.60
CA SER A 84 -1.08 -20.78 15.23
C SER A 84 -0.92 -19.65 14.20
N PRO A 85 -0.12 -19.85 13.13
CA PRO A 85 0.08 -18.86 12.07
C PRO A 85 -1.22 -18.33 11.44
N LEU A 86 -2.28 -19.15 11.44
CA LEU A 86 -3.60 -18.78 10.92
C LEU A 86 -4.24 -17.59 11.66
N PHE A 87 -3.85 -17.33 12.91
CA PHE A 87 -4.32 -16.16 13.66
C PHE A 87 -3.48 -14.91 13.40
N ILE A 88 -2.22 -15.09 12.98
CA ILE A 88 -1.28 -13.99 12.69
C ILE A 88 -1.45 -13.47 11.26
N LEU A 89 -1.75 -14.34 10.29
CA LEU A 89 -1.97 -13.94 8.90
C LEU A 89 -2.97 -12.76 8.78
N PRO A 90 -4.17 -12.79 9.41
CA PRO A 90 -5.09 -11.65 9.39
C PRO A 90 -4.50 -10.36 9.96
N VAL A 91 -3.60 -10.44 10.96
CA VAL A 91 -2.91 -9.28 11.53
C VAL A 91 -1.93 -8.70 10.50
N ILE A 92 -1.14 -9.55 9.85
CA ILE A 92 -0.20 -9.12 8.81
C ILE A 92 -0.95 -8.42 7.66
N TYR A 93 -2.01 -9.03 7.11
CA TYR A 93 -2.80 -8.41 6.05
C TYR A 93 -3.48 -7.10 6.50
N HIS A 94 -3.89 -7.00 7.77
CA HIS A 94 -4.41 -5.76 8.32
C HIS A 94 -3.35 -4.64 8.34
N LEU A 95 -2.11 -4.96 8.70
CA LEU A 95 -1.01 -4.01 8.73
C LEU A 95 -0.59 -3.58 7.32
N ILE A 96 -0.64 -4.47 6.32
CA ILE A 96 -0.47 -4.12 4.90
C ILE A 96 -1.60 -3.18 4.46
N ALA A 97 -2.86 -3.52 4.75
CA ALA A 97 -4.01 -2.70 4.38
C ALA A 97 -3.99 -1.30 5.03
N LYS A 98 -3.35 -1.17 6.20
CA LYS A 98 -3.12 0.12 6.89
C LYS A 98 -1.92 0.89 6.37
N GLY A 99 -1.11 0.31 5.47
CA GLY A 99 0.14 0.91 4.99
C GLY A 99 1.27 0.89 6.02
N ILE A 100 1.11 0.18 7.14
CA ILE A 100 2.17 -0.01 8.15
C ILE A 100 3.22 -0.98 7.62
N PHE A 101 2.77 -2.01 6.89
CA PHE A 101 3.63 -2.89 6.11
C PHE A 101 3.51 -2.54 4.63
N THR A 102 4.61 -2.68 3.90
CA THR A 102 4.67 -2.43 2.46
C THR A 102 5.00 -3.72 1.72
N THR A 103 4.50 -3.83 0.50
CA THR A 103 4.74 -4.94 -0.42
C THR A 103 4.57 -4.46 -1.87
N ASN A 104 4.97 -5.27 -2.84
CA ASN A 104 4.83 -4.93 -4.25
C ASN A 104 3.37 -5.06 -4.72
N ILE A 105 2.68 -3.93 -4.87
CA ILE A 105 1.27 -3.90 -5.30
C ILE A 105 1.06 -4.18 -6.80
N TYR A 106 2.13 -4.19 -7.60
CA TYR A 106 2.07 -4.51 -9.03
C TYR A 106 1.99 -6.03 -9.29
N GLN A 107 2.13 -6.84 -8.24
CA GLN A 107 1.95 -8.28 -8.25
C GLN A 107 0.75 -8.65 -7.37
N ASP A 108 0.16 -9.83 -7.58
CA ASP A 108 -0.93 -10.29 -6.70
C ASP A 108 -0.36 -10.52 -5.30
N ILE A 109 -1.04 -10.01 -4.27
CA ILE A 109 -0.59 -10.16 -2.88
C ILE A 109 -1.11 -11.49 -2.32
N ASP A 110 -0.17 -12.37 -1.98
CA ASP A 110 -0.40 -13.69 -1.40
C ASP A 110 0.57 -13.96 -0.23
N GLU A 111 0.52 -15.17 0.33
CA GLU A 111 1.36 -15.58 1.46
C GLU A 111 2.87 -15.62 1.15
N TYR A 112 3.26 -15.66 -0.12
CA TYR A 112 4.67 -15.67 -0.56
C TYR A 112 5.19 -14.25 -0.84
N SER A 113 4.31 -13.26 -0.85
CA SER A 113 4.67 -11.87 -1.07
C SER A 113 5.61 -11.37 0.02
N GLU A 114 6.69 -10.72 -0.39
CA GLU A 114 7.64 -10.11 0.54
C GLU A 114 7.07 -8.81 1.11
N ILE A 115 7.24 -8.65 2.43
CA ILE A 115 6.85 -7.47 3.18
C ILE A 115 8.04 -6.87 3.91
N SER A 116 7.96 -5.56 4.12
CA SER A 116 8.86 -4.80 4.98
C SER A 116 8.09 -3.75 5.76
N MET A 117 8.72 -3.16 6.77
CA MET A 117 8.16 -1.98 7.42
C MET A 117 7.91 -0.88 6.39
N GLY A 118 6.75 -0.24 6.49
CA GLY A 118 6.46 0.95 5.71
C GLY A 118 7.23 2.14 6.25
N SER A 119 7.95 2.82 5.36
CA SER A 119 8.46 4.16 5.58
C SER A 119 7.88 5.05 4.49
N LEU A 120 7.16 6.10 4.90
CA LEU A 120 6.62 7.09 3.97
C LEU A 120 7.77 7.87 3.30
N LEU A 121 8.84 8.16 4.05
CA LEU A 121 10.05 8.81 3.55
C LEU A 121 10.75 7.97 2.48
N GLU A 122 10.97 6.67 2.72
CA GLU A 122 11.60 5.78 1.72
C GLU A 122 10.71 5.53 0.48
N GLN A 123 9.40 5.72 0.62
CA GLN A 123 8.48 5.65 -0.51
C GLN A 123 8.55 6.94 -1.34
N ILE A 124 8.58 8.11 -0.68
CA ILE A 124 8.69 9.42 -1.33
C ILE A 124 10.05 9.56 -2.03
N ASP A 125 11.15 9.19 -1.38
CA ASP A 125 12.50 9.29 -1.95
C ASP A 125 12.63 8.49 -3.25
N ARG A 126 12.00 7.31 -3.35
CA ARG A 126 11.98 6.51 -4.59
C ARG A 126 11.30 7.24 -5.75
N PHE A 127 10.17 7.90 -5.50
CA PHE A 127 9.46 8.63 -6.54
C PHE A 127 10.21 9.89 -6.98
N VAL A 128 10.85 10.61 -6.06
CA VAL A 128 11.62 11.82 -6.38
C VAL A 128 12.85 11.51 -7.22
N LEU A 129 13.52 10.37 -6.97
CA LEU A 129 14.69 9.96 -7.73
C LEU A 129 14.35 9.44 -9.14
N GLU A 130 13.19 8.80 -9.32
CA GLU A 130 12.75 8.30 -10.63
C GLU A 130 12.29 9.42 -11.59
N GLU A 131 11.85 10.58 -11.09
CA GLU A 131 11.52 11.74 -11.92
C GLU A 131 12.77 12.55 -12.35
N GLY A 132 13.89 12.44 -11.64
CA GLY A 132 15.12 13.19 -11.95
C GLY A 132 15.98 12.62 -13.09
N ASP A 133 15.82 11.34 -13.43
CA ASP A 133 16.65 10.65 -14.44
C ASP A 133 16.05 10.69 -15.87
N ASN A 134 14.84 11.20 -16.05
CA ASN A 134 14.18 11.28 -17.36
C ASN A 134 14.42 12.60 -18.11
N ASP A 135 15.09 13.58 -17.49
CA ASP A 135 15.30 14.92 -18.07
C ASP A 135 16.69 15.12 -18.71
N GLU A 136 17.58 14.11 -18.73
CA GLU A 136 18.93 14.21 -19.33
C GLU A 136 19.10 13.44 -20.66
N ALA A 137 18.01 13.06 -21.35
CA ALA A 137 18.07 12.39 -22.64
C ALA A 137 17.25 13.10 -23.74
N GLU A 138 17.63 14.35 -24.07
CA GLU A 138 17.32 14.99 -25.37
C GLU A 138 18.54 15.73 -25.92
#